data_AF-A0A7H9KBB4-F1
#
_entry.id   AF-A0A7H9KBB4-F1
#
_cell.length_a   1.000
_cell.length_b   1.000
_cell.length_c   1.000
_cell.angle_alpha   90.00
_cell.angle_beta   90.00
_cell.angle_gamma   90.00
#
_symmetry.space_group_name_H-M   'P 1'
#
loop_
_entity.id
_entity.type
_entity.pdbx_description
1 polymer ?
#
loop_
_entity_poly.entity_id
_entity_poly.type
_entity_poly.pdbx_seq_one_letter_code
_entity_poly.pdbx_strand_id
1 'polypeptide(L)'
;MPLLHLLRQNPVIAAVKDNASLQLAINSECQFISVLYGNICTISNIVKKIKNAGKYAFIHVDLLEGASNKEVVIQFLKLVTEADGIISTKASMLKAARAEGFFCIHRLFIVDSISFHNIDKQVAQSNPDCIEILPGCMPKVLGWVTEKIRQPLIAGGLVCDEEDARNAIDAGVVALSTTNTRVWTLANKLL
;
A
#
# COMPACT_ATOMS: atom_id res chain seq x y z
N MET A 1 -2.76 -12.27 -12.44
CA MET A 1 -2.24 -11.31 -11.45
C MET A 1 -1.63 -12.06 -10.27
N PRO A 2 -0.38 -12.55 -10.39
CA PRO A 2 0.26 -13.34 -9.33
C PRO A 2 0.41 -12.56 -8.00
N LEU A 3 0.70 -11.26 -8.07
CA LEU A 3 0.91 -10.45 -6.87
C LEU A 3 -0.36 -10.27 -6.01
N LEU A 4 -1.52 -10.06 -6.64
CA LEU A 4 -2.78 -9.94 -5.91
C LEU A 4 -3.16 -11.25 -5.19
N HIS A 5 -2.85 -12.39 -5.81
CA HIS A 5 -3.08 -13.70 -5.18
C HIS A 5 -2.19 -13.88 -3.94
N LEU A 6 -0.92 -13.54 -4.06
CA LEU A 6 0.03 -13.55 -2.93
C LEU A 6 -0.38 -12.58 -1.82
N LEU A 7 -0.90 -11.40 -2.19
CA LEU A 7 -1.39 -10.42 -1.22
C LEU A 7 -2.57 -10.95 -0.40
N ARG A 8 -3.50 -11.66 -1.04
CA ARG A 8 -4.63 -12.32 -0.36
C ARG A 8 -4.19 -13.44 0.59
N GLN A 9 -3.05 -14.08 0.31
CA GLN A 9 -2.46 -15.12 1.18
C GLN A 9 -1.62 -14.53 2.33
N ASN A 10 -1.24 -13.26 2.24
CA ASN A 10 -0.42 -12.58 3.22
C ASN A 10 -1.05 -11.21 3.50
N PRO A 11 -2.16 -11.15 4.27
CA PRO A 11 -3.04 -9.99 4.33
C PRO A 11 -2.49 -8.86 5.21
N VAL A 12 -1.18 -8.83 5.50
CA VAL A 12 -0.55 -7.76 6.28
C VAL A 12 0.66 -7.21 5.53
N ILE A 13 0.56 -5.93 5.19
CA ILE A 13 1.61 -5.11 4.61
C ILE A 13 2.26 -4.32 5.75
N ALA A 14 3.56 -4.55 5.97
CA ALA A 14 4.33 -3.80 6.94
C ALA A 14 4.65 -2.41 6.40
N ALA A 15 4.00 -1.37 6.94
CA ALA A 15 4.29 0.01 6.57
C ALA A 15 5.46 0.54 7.40
N VAL A 16 6.55 0.94 6.75
CA VAL A 16 7.78 1.40 7.40
C VAL A 16 7.97 2.89 7.20
N LYS A 17 8.36 3.59 8.27
CA LYS A 17 8.47 5.05 8.32
C LYS A 17 9.90 5.56 8.59
N ASP A 18 10.80 4.64 8.93
CA ASP A 18 12.19 4.92 9.24
C ASP A 18 13.04 3.65 9.09
N ASN A 19 14.36 3.79 9.24
CA ASN A 19 15.28 2.65 9.13
C ASN A 19 15.08 1.60 10.24
N ALA A 20 14.60 1.99 11.43
CA ALA A 20 14.37 1.06 12.53
C ALA A 20 13.19 0.12 12.21
N SER A 21 12.06 0.69 11.79
CA SER A 21 10.89 -0.05 11.32
C SER A 21 11.18 -0.89 10.08
N LEU A 22 12.05 -0.42 9.16
CA LEU A 22 12.54 -1.24 8.05
C LEU A 22 13.27 -2.50 8.52
N GLN A 23 14.19 -2.39 9.49
CA GLN A 23 14.90 -3.56 10.01
C GLN A 23 13.94 -4.55 10.68
N LEU A 24 12.94 -4.07 11.40
CA LEU A 24 11.91 -4.93 12.00
C LEU A 24 11.07 -5.63 10.92
N ALA A 25 10.65 -4.92 9.87
CA ALA A 25 9.85 -5.47 8.79
C ALA A 25 10.62 -6.49 7.94
N ILE A 26 11.93 -6.29 7.73
CA ILE A 26 12.79 -7.26 7.04
C ILE A 26 12.88 -8.58 7.83
N ASN A 27 12.89 -8.51 9.15
CA ASN A 27 12.97 -9.70 10.01
C ASN A 27 11.59 -10.26 10.41
N SER A 28 10.48 -9.63 10.00
CA SER A 28 9.14 -10.11 10.31
C SER A 28 8.65 -11.16 9.32
N GLU A 29 7.49 -11.75 9.60
CA GLU A 29 6.85 -12.71 8.70
C GLU A 29 6.13 -12.04 7.52
N CYS A 30 5.94 -10.70 7.55
CA CYS A 30 5.24 -9.96 6.51
C CYS A 30 5.97 -10.07 5.16
N GLN A 31 5.28 -10.55 4.12
CA GLN A 31 5.84 -10.67 2.77
C GLN A 31 5.89 -9.34 2.01
N PHE A 32 4.98 -8.42 2.34
CA PHE A 32 4.84 -7.13 1.67
C PHE A 32 5.28 -6.00 2.59
N ILE A 33 6.11 -5.10 2.08
CA ILE A 33 6.59 -3.91 2.81
C ILE A 33 6.22 -2.66 2.01
N SER A 34 5.52 -1.73 2.66
CA SER A 34 5.24 -0.39 2.13
C SER A 34 6.22 0.61 2.72
N VAL A 35 7.03 1.22 1.86
CA VAL A 35 8.01 2.25 2.21
C VAL A 35 7.34 3.62 2.21
N LEU A 36 7.20 4.22 3.40
CA LEU A 36 6.61 5.55 3.61
C LEU A 36 7.66 6.64 3.88
N TYR A 37 8.93 6.36 3.63
CA TYR A 37 10.04 7.27 3.89
C TYR A 37 11.18 7.09 2.89
N GLY A 38 12.10 8.05 2.88
CA GLY A 38 13.30 8.01 2.06
C GLY A 38 13.31 9.10 1.00
N ASN A 39 14.43 9.18 0.30
CA ASN A 39 14.69 10.20 -0.71
C ASN A 39 15.30 9.57 -1.96
N ILE A 40 15.45 10.37 -3.01
CA ILE A 40 16.03 9.94 -4.29
C ILE A 40 17.42 9.28 -4.15
N CYS A 41 18.20 9.63 -3.12
CA CYS A 41 19.53 9.06 -2.88
C CYS A 41 19.51 7.72 -2.12
N THR A 42 18.46 7.47 -1.33
CA THR A 42 18.38 6.34 -0.40
C THR A 42 17.41 5.26 -0.85
N ILE A 43 16.43 5.59 -1.70
CA ILE A 43 15.35 4.68 -2.07
C ILE A 43 15.84 3.39 -2.73
N SER A 44 16.87 3.47 -3.60
CA SER A 44 17.48 2.29 -4.23
C SER A 44 18.03 1.31 -3.19
N ASN A 45 18.76 1.82 -2.18
CA ASN A 45 19.29 0.99 -1.11
C ASN A 45 18.21 0.42 -0.19
N ILE A 46 17.14 1.18 0.09
CA ILE A 46 16.01 0.72 0.89
C ILE A 46 15.33 -0.45 0.19
N VAL A 47 14.98 -0.30 -1.09
CA VAL A 47 14.35 -1.35 -1.89
C VAL A 47 15.26 -2.57 -1.97
N LYS A 48 16.55 -2.38 -2.27
CA LYS A 48 17.52 -3.47 -2.33
C LYS A 48 17.57 -4.31 -1.05
N LYS A 49 17.51 -3.68 0.14
CA LYS A 49 17.44 -4.39 1.42
C LYS A 49 16.18 -5.25 1.54
N ILE A 50 15.03 -4.75 1.09
CA ILE A 50 13.76 -5.49 1.09
C ILE A 50 13.83 -6.68 0.13
N LYS A 51 14.34 -6.46 -1.09
CA LYS A 51 14.48 -7.52 -2.10
C LYS A 51 15.48 -8.59 -1.69
N ASN A 52 16.61 -8.22 -1.09
CA ASN A 52 17.59 -9.17 -0.55
C ASN A 52 17.02 -10.05 0.56
N ALA A 53 15.99 -9.59 1.27
CA ALA A 53 15.26 -10.38 2.27
C ALA A 53 14.17 -11.27 1.65
N GLY A 54 14.03 -11.30 0.32
CA GLY A 54 13.03 -12.08 -0.40
C GLY A 54 11.62 -11.50 -0.33
N LYS A 55 11.46 -10.23 0.05
CA LYS A 55 10.15 -9.57 0.26
C LYS A 55 9.76 -8.67 -0.91
N TYR A 56 8.49 -8.31 -0.97
CA TYR A 56 7.93 -7.37 -1.95
C TYR A 56 7.99 -5.93 -1.44
N ALA A 57 8.46 -5.02 -2.29
CA ALA A 57 8.66 -3.61 -1.97
C ALA A 57 7.65 -2.72 -2.70
N PHE A 58 6.82 -2.01 -1.95
CA PHE A 58 5.95 -0.95 -2.45
C PHE A 58 6.47 0.41 -2.00
N ILE A 59 6.58 1.36 -2.94
CA ILE A 59 7.07 2.70 -2.65
C ILE A 59 5.92 3.69 -2.66
N HIS A 60 5.77 4.46 -1.59
CA HIS A 60 4.89 5.62 -1.61
C HIS A 60 5.59 6.80 -2.29
N VAL A 61 5.34 7.00 -3.59
CA VAL A 61 6.06 8.00 -4.39
C VAL A 61 5.77 9.43 -3.92
N ASP A 62 4.58 9.72 -3.40
CA ASP A 62 4.27 11.09 -2.94
C ASP A 62 5.05 11.50 -1.68
N LEU A 63 5.63 10.53 -0.96
CA LEU A 63 6.45 10.76 0.25
C LEU A 63 7.95 10.69 -0.04
N LEU A 64 8.34 10.53 -1.32
CA LEU A 64 9.74 10.44 -1.72
C LEU A 64 10.35 11.84 -1.74
N GLU A 65 11.21 12.12 -0.76
CA GLU A 65 11.86 13.43 -0.66
C GLU A 65 12.84 13.69 -1.82
N GLY A 66 12.87 14.93 -2.29
CA GLY A 66 13.68 15.35 -3.43
C GLY A 66 13.12 14.94 -4.80
N ALA A 67 12.00 14.20 -4.83
CA ALA A 67 11.31 13.85 -6.05
C ALA A 67 10.21 14.87 -6.37
N SER A 68 10.10 15.26 -7.64
CA SER A 68 8.94 16.05 -8.09
C SER A 68 7.71 15.15 -8.20
N ASN A 69 6.51 15.71 -8.03
CA ASN A 69 5.26 14.98 -8.28
C ASN A 69 4.93 14.86 -9.78
N LYS A 70 5.93 14.50 -10.59
CA LYS A 70 5.80 14.32 -12.03
C LYS A 70 6.08 12.87 -12.41
N GLU A 71 5.45 12.45 -13.50
CA GLU A 71 5.49 11.07 -14.00
C GLU A 71 6.91 10.55 -14.28
N VAL A 72 7.86 11.43 -14.61
CA VAL A 72 9.28 11.10 -14.79
C VAL A 72 9.91 10.39 -13.58
N VAL A 73 9.39 10.65 -12.37
CA VAL A 73 9.89 9.98 -11.15
C VAL A 73 9.60 8.48 -11.17
N ILE A 74 8.51 8.05 -11.82
CA ILE A 74 8.22 6.62 -11.99
C ILE A 74 9.31 5.96 -12.85
N GLN A 75 9.72 6.60 -13.95
CA GLN A 75 10.79 6.10 -14.81
C GLN A 75 12.12 6.04 -14.06
N PHE A 76 12.42 7.07 -13.26
CA PHE A 76 13.57 7.06 -12.37
C PHE A 76 13.54 5.85 -11.43
N LEU A 77 12.41 5.61 -10.74
CA LEU A 77 12.25 4.46 -9.84
C LEU A 77 12.41 3.13 -10.58
N LYS A 78 11.93 3.02 -11.82
CA LYS A 78 12.10 1.83 -12.65
C LYS A 78 13.56 1.54 -12.99
N LEU A 79 14.35 2.59 -13.21
CA LEU A 79 15.76 2.46 -13.58
C LEU A 79 16.66 2.14 -12.37
N VAL A 80 16.36 2.70 -11.21
CA VAL A 80 17.27 2.65 -10.04
C VAL A 80 16.81 1.67 -8.95
N THR A 81 15.60 1.11 -9.05
CA THR A 81 15.04 0.22 -8.04
C THR A 81 14.40 -1.02 -8.67
N GLU A 82 14.34 -2.09 -7.88
CA GLU A 82 13.60 -3.31 -8.19
C GLU A 82 12.26 -3.35 -7.45
N ALA A 83 11.61 -2.19 -7.30
CA ALA A 83 10.33 -2.10 -6.59
C ALA A 83 9.24 -2.86 -7.35
N ASP A 84 8.34 -3.50 -6.61
CA ASP A 84 7.27 -4.31 -7.16
C ASP A 84 6.01 -3.48 -7.44
N GLY A 85 5.87 -2.35 -6.74
CA GLY A 85 4.69 -1.50 -6.89
C GLY A 85 4.84 -0.09 -6.34
N ILE A 86 3.89 0.75 -6.73
CA ILE A 86 3.83 2.17 -6.42
C ILE A 86 2.51 2.48 -5.72
N ILE A 87 2.62 3.22 -4.62
CA ILE A 87 1.50 3.81 -3.89
C ILE A 87 1.48 5.31 -4.17
N SER A 88 0.33 5.84 -4.57
CA SER A 88 0.13 7.28 -4.74
C SER A 88 -1.33 7.65 -4.52
N THR A 89 -1.54 8.91 -4.15
CA THR A 89 -2.84 9.60 -4.08
C THR A 89 -3.23 10.24 -5.40
N LYS A 90 -2.36 10.19 -6.42
CA LYS A 90 -2.52 10.90 -7.70
C LYS A 90 -2.73 9.92 -8.84
N ALA A 91 -3.85 10.07 -9.53
CA ALA A 91 -4.18 9.21 -10.68
C ALA A 91 -3.14 9.27 -11.82
N SER A 92 -2.51 10.43 -12.07
CA SER A 92 -1.46 10.57 -13.10
C SER A 92 -0.23 9.71 -12.80
N MET A 93 0.23 9.72 -11.54
CA MET A 93 1.37 8.92 -11.10
C MET A 93 1.09 7.42 -11.25
N LEU A 94 -0.13 6.98 -10.93
CA LEU A 94 -0.53 5.57 -11.08
C LEU A 94 -0.65 5.15 -12.53
N LYS A 95 -1.14 6.02 -13.43
CA LYS A 95 -1.13 5.74 -14.88
C LYS A 95 0.28 5.54 -15.41
N ALA A 96 1.21 6.42 -15.02
CA ALA A 96 2.61 6.29 -15.38
C ALA A 96 3.23 5.00 -14.80
N ALA A 97 2.96 4.69 -13.53
CA ALA A 97 3.42 3.47 -12.87
C ALA A 97 2.93 2.20 -13.59
N ARG A 98 1.66 2.18 -13.99
CA ARG A 98 1.08 1.07 -14.76
C ARG A 98 1.76 0.91 -16.11
N ALA A 99 2.05 2.00 -16.83
CA ALA A 99 2.73 1.96 -18.11
C ALA A 99 4.14 1.34 -18.01
N GLU A 100 4.83 1.54 -16.89
CA GLU A 100 6.14 0.95 -16.58
C GLU A 100 6.06 -0.47 -15.97
N GLY A 101 4.84 -1.01 -15.86
CA GLY A 101 4.57 -2.36 -15.38
C GLY A 101 4.61 -2.54 -13.85
N PHE A 102 4.52 -1.46 -13.07
CA PHE A 102 4.41 -1.56 -11.62
C PHE A 102 3.01 -1.98 -11.17
N PHE A 103 2.94 -2.69 -10.05
CA PHE A 103 1.68 -2.89 -9.33
C PHE A 103 1.22 -1.57 -8.72
N CYS A 104 -0.01 -1.15 -9.01
CA CYS A 104 -0.51 0.18 -8.67
C CYS A 104 -1.50 0.13 -7.51
N ILE A 105 -1.17 0.83 -6.41
CA ILE A 105 -2.05 0.98 -5.25
C ILE A 105 -2.49 2.45 -5.16
N HIS A 106 -3.80 2.70 -5.31
CA HIS A 106 -4.35 4.04 -5.15
C HIS A 106 -4.73 4.29 -3.70
N ARG A 107 -3.99 5.18 -3.03
CA ARG A 107 -4.32 5.62 -1.68
C ARG A 107 -5.40 6.70 -1.72
N LEU A 108 -6.52 6.43 -1.05
CA LEU A 108 -7.66 7.33 -0.94
C LEU A 108 -7.97 7.61 0.53
N PHE A 109 -8.32 8.85 0.83
CA PHE A 109 -8.72 9.29 2.17
C PHE A 109 -10.23 9.45 2.22
N ILE A 110 -10.88 8.76 3.16
CA ILE A 110 -12.30 8.93 3.43
C ILE A 110 -12.43 9.83 4.65
N VAL A 111 -12.66 11.12 4.37
CA VAL A 111 -12.78 12.17 5.39
C VAL A 111 -14.24 12.52 5.61
N ASP A 112 -15.03 12.55 4.54
CA ASP A 112 -16.42 12.97 4.53
C ASP A 112 -17.23 12.26 3.41
N SER A 113 -18.52 12.59 3.32
CA SER A 113 -19.39 12.06 2.27
C SER A 113 -18.94 12.46 0.86
N ILE A 114 -18.33 13.63 0.68
CA ILE A 114 -17.84 14.12 -0.63
C ILE A 114 -16.71 13.21 -1.12
N SER A 115 -15.76 12.88 -0.24
CA SER A 115 -14.66 11.97 -0.54
C SER A 115 -15.17 10.57 -0.89
N PHE A 116 -16.16 10.05 -0.16
CA PHE A 116 -16.79 8.75 -0.44
C PHE A 116 -17.51 8.72 -1.80
N HIS A 117 -18.30 9.74 -2.11
CA HIS A 117 -19.03 9.81 -3.38
C HIS A 117 -18.13 10.00 -4.60
N ASN A 118 -16.89 10.46 -4.42
CA ASN A 118 -15.94 10.65 -5.52
C ASN A 118 -15.00 9.46 -5.75
N ILE A 119 -15.05 8.40 -4.93
CA ILE A 119 -14.16 7.24 -5.06
C ILE A 119 -14.26 6.63 -6.46
N ASP A 120 -15.46 6.40 -6.96
CA ASP A 120 -15.70 5.78 -8.26
C ASP A 120 -15.06 6.55 -9.41
N LYS A 121 -15.16 7.88 -9.40
CA LYS A 121 -14.50 8.76 -10.39
C LYS A 121 -12.98 8.67 -10.29
N GLN A 122 -12.42 8.70 -9.08
CA GLN A 122 -10.98 8.62 -8.86
C GLN A 122 -10.40 7.26 -9.27
N VAL A 123 -11.13 6.18 -8.95
CA VAL A 123 -10.77 4.81 -9.32
C VAL A 123 -10.89 4.61 -10.83
N ALA A 124 -11.95 5.11 -11.46
CA ALA A 124 -12.08 5.07 -12.92
C ALA A 124 -10.97 5.85 -13.62
N GLN A 125 -10.56 6.99 -13.06
CA GLN A 125 -9.48 7.79 -13.62
C GLN A 125 -8.13 7.10 -13.51
N SER A 126 -7.82 6.48 -12.38
CA SER A 126 -6.49 5.87 -12.10
C SER A 126 -6.38 4.42 -12.56
N ASN A 127 -7.50 3.69 -12.62
CA ASN A 127 -7.60 2.25 -12.85
C ASN A 127 -6.48 1.46 -12.13
N PRO A 128 -6.45 1.44 -10.79
CA PRO A 128 -5.38 0.80 -10.03
C PRO A 128 -5.60 -0.71 -9.88
N ASP A 129 -4.56 -1.45 -9.47
CA ASP A 129 -4.67 -2.88 -9.18
C ASP A 129 -5.29 -3.13 -7.80
N CYS A 130 -5.04 -2.22 -6.85
CA CYS A 130 -5.66 -2.19 -5.52
C CYS A 130 -5.94 -0.75 -5.09
N ILE A 131 -6.87 -0.60 -4.15
CA ILE A 131 -7.15 0.68 -3.50
C ILE A 131 -6.76 0.54 -2.04
N GLU A 132 -6.07 1.53 -1.49
CA GLU A 132 -5.81 1.63 -0.06
C GLU A 132 -6.69 2.73 0.54
N ILE A 133 -7.56 2.39 1.48
CA ILE A 133 -8.46 3.34 2.16
C ILE A 133 -7.91 3.68 3.53
N LEU A 134 -7.78 4.98 3.78
CA LEU A 134 -7.44 5.53 5.09
C LEU A 134 -8.61 6.37 5.64
N PRO A 135 -8.95 6.26 6.94
CA PRO A 135 -8.42 5.30 7.91
C PRO A 135 -9.05 3.89 7.81
N GLY A 136 -8.30 2.88 8.23
CA GLY A 136 -8.66 1.46 8.16
C GLY A 136 -9.47 0.95 9.36
N CYS A 137 -9.55 1.71 10.45
CA CYS A 137 -10.35 1.37 11.65
C CYS A 137 -11.86 1.63 11.50
N MET A 138 -12.37 1.66 10.26
CA MET A 138 -13.77 2.00 9.96
C MET A 138 -14.47 0.88 9.19
N PRO A 139 -14.76 -0.27 9.80
CA PRO A 139 -15.27 -1.45 9.10
C PRO A 139 -16.56 -1.18 8.33
N LYS A 140 -17.47 -0.36 8.88
CA LYS A 140 -18.70 0.04 8.20
C LYS A 140 -18.45 0.79 6.88
N VAL A 141 -17.49 1.71 6.89
CA VAL A 141 -17.13 2.49 5.70
C VAL A 141 -16.38 1.62 4.70
N LEU A 142 -15.48 0.76 5.16
CA LEU A 142 -14.80 -0.21 4.30
C LEU A 142 -15.81 -1.10 3.57
N GLY A 143 -16.84 -1.62 4.27
CA GLY A 143 -17.93 -2.39 3.68
C GLY A 143 -18.68 -1.64 2.58
N TRP A 144 -19.00 -0.37 2.80
CA TRP A 144 -19.63 0.45 1.76
C TRP A 144 -18.74 0.63 0.52
N VAL A 145 -17.43 0.74 0.71
CA VAL A 145 -16.47 0.89 -0.41
C VAL A 145 -16.30 -0.43 -1.16
N THR A 146 -16.23 -1.56 -0.46
CA THR A 146 -16.11 -2.90 -1.08
C THR A 146 -17.36 -3.26 -1.89
N GLU A 147 -18.55 -2.82 -1.46
CA GLU A 147 -19.79 -2.95 -2.25
C GLU A 147 -19.81 -2.03 -3.47
N LYS A 148 -19.28 -0.80 -3.34
CA LYS A 148 -19.31 0.22 -4.40
C LYS A 148 -18.26 -0.02 -5.50
N ILE A 149 -17.12 -0.62 -5.17
CA ILE A 149 -15.94 -0.70 -6.04
C ILE A 149 -15.49 -2.15 -6.24
N ARG A 150 -15.10 -2.51 -7.47
CA ARG A 150 -14.69 -3.88 -7.81
C ARG A 150 -13.23 -4.19 -7.51
N GLN A 151 -12.39 -3.16 -7.44
CA GLN A 151 -10.97 -3.31 -7.15
C GLN A 151 -10.78 -3.80 -5.70
N PRO A 152 -9.83 -4.72 -5.46
CA PRO A 152 -9.48 -5.16 -4.10
C PRO A 152 -9.10 -4.00 -3.19
N LEU A 153 -9.58 -4.06 -1.94
CA LEU A 153 -9.37 -3.02 -0.95
C LEU A 153 -8.28 -3.40 0.06
N ILE A 154 -7.43 -2.45 0.40
CA ILE A 154 -6.45 -2.52 1.48
C ILE A 154 -6.90 -1.52 2.54
N ALA A 155 -7.07 -1.95 3.79
CA ALA A 155 -7.33 -1.00 4.89
C ALA A 155 -6.00 -0.46 5.42
N GLY A 156 -5.80 0.85 5.37
CA GLY A 156 -4.58 1.49 5.82
C GLY A 156 -4.81 2.47 6.96
N GLY A 157 -3.86 2.58 7.88
CA GLY A 157 -3.86 3.62 8.92
C GLY A 157 -4.86 3.39 10.06
N LEU A 158 -4.45 3.78 11.27
CA LEU A 158 -5.22 3.63 12.52
C LEU A 158 -5.68 2.21 12.89
N VAL A 159 -5.18 1.16 12.24
CA VAL A 159 -5.37 -0.23 12.68
C VAL A 159 -4.45 -0.50 13.87
N CYS A 160 -5.01 -0.49 15.09
CA CYS A 160 -4.24 -0.41 16.33
C CYS A 160 -4.13 -1.73 17.09
N ASP A 161 -5.05 -2.66 16.86
CA ASP A 161 -5.09 -3.95 17.52
C ASP A 161 -5.63 -5.07 16.61
N GLU A 162 -5.75 -6.27 17.18
CA GLU A 162 -6.26 -7.45 16.49
C GLU A 162 -7.75 -7.33 16.14
N GLU A 163 -8.54 -6.64 16.96
CA GLU A 163 -9.97 -6.47 16.72
C GLU A 163 -10.21 -5.57 15.50
N ASP A 164 -9.51 -4.43 15.42
CA ASP A 164 -9.51 -3.58 14.23
C ASP A 164 -9.11 -4.35 12.98
N ALA A 165 -8.06 -5.17 13.08
CA ALA A 165 -7.53 -5.96 11.98
C ALA A 165 -8.57 -6.98 11.47
N ARG A 166 -9.19 -7.74 12.39
CA ARG A 166 -10.23 -8.72 12.04
C ARG A 166 -11.47 -8.05 11.47
N ASN A 167 -11.95 -6.99 12.10
CA ASN A 167 -13.12 -6.24 11.64
C ASN A 167 -12.92 -5.67 10.23
N ALA A 168 -11.72 -5.19 9.90
CA ALA A 168 -11.41 -4.71 8.56
C ALA A 168 -11.42 -5.85 7.52
N ILE A 169 -10.84 -7.01 7.84
CA ILE A 169 -10.89 -8.21 6.97
C ILE A 169 -12.32 -8.67 6.75
N ASP A 170 -13.13 -8.75 7.82
CA ASP A 170 -14.54 -9.15 7.74
C ASP A 170 -15.39 -8.17 6.92
N ALA A 171 -15.00 -6.89 6.86
CA ALA A 171 -15.61 -5.89 5.97
C ALA A 171 -15.26 -6.07 4.47
N GLY A 172 -14.43 -7.08 4.15
CA GLY A 172 -14.12 -7.48 2.77
C GLY A 172 -12.83 -6.92 2.20
N VAL A 173 -11.93 -6.38 3.03
CA VAL A 173 -10.60 -5.95 2.56
C VAL A 173 -9.68 -7.15 2.35
N VAL A 174 -8.81 -7.10 1.34
CA VAL A 174 -7.88 -8.19 1.02
C VAL A 174 -6.58 -8.14 1.81
N ALA A 175 -6.23 -6.98 2.37
CA ALA A 175 -5.05 -6.81 3.20
C ALA A 175 -5.16 -5.57 4.09
N LEU A 176 -4.28 -5.50 5.09
CA LEU A 176 -4.11 -4.41 6.02
C LEU A 176 -2.73 -3.78 5.84
N SER A 177 -2.64 -2.46 5.94
CA SER A 177 -1.40 -1.69 5.86
C SER A 177 -1.24 -0.88 7.14
N THR A 178 -0.25 -1.21 7.95
CA THR A 178 -0.08 -0.61 9.28
C THR A 178 1.38 -0.44 9.66
N THR A 179 1.66 0.59 10.45
CA THR A 179 2.98 0.82 11.09
C THR A 179 3.10 0.12 12.44
N ASN A 180 2.03 -0.52 12.91
CA ASN A 180 1.98 -1.20 14.20
C ASN A 180 2.55 -2.61 14.11
N THR A 181 3.72 -2.81 14.72
CA THR A 181 4.44 -4.09 14.75
C THR A 181 3.67 -5.22 15.44
N ARG A 182 2.74 -4.92 16.35
CA ARG A 182 1.91 -5.95 16.99
C ARG A 182 0.96 -6.59 15.98
N VAL A 183 0.36 -5.77 15.11
CA VAL A 183 -0.52 -6.26 14.04
C VAL A 183 0.29 -7.06 13.00
N TRP A 184 1.56 -6.74 12.79
CA TRP A 184 2.44 -7.54 11.90
C TRP A 184 2.57 -9.00 12.33
N THR A 185 2.50 -9.28 13.63
CA THR A 185 2.54 -10.67 14.14
C THR A 185 1.29 -11.49 13.81
N LEU A 186 0.24 -10.83 13.31
CA LEU A 186 -1.00 -11.47 12.88
C LEU A 186 -0.96 -11.87 11.40
N ALA A 187 0.13 -11.60 10.68
CA ALA A 187 0.24 -11.88 9.24
C ALA A 187 -0.14 -13.32 8.86
N ASN A 188 0.17 -14.29 9.72
CA ASN A 188 -0.13 -15.71 9.53
C ASN A 188 -1.38 -16.20 10.29
N LYS A 189 -2.14 -15.32 10.95
CA LYS A 189 -3.28 -15.67 11.84
C LYS A 189 -4.62 -15.05 11.43
N LEU A 190 -4.62 -14.22 10.38
CA LEU A 190 -5.81 -13.53 9.88
C LEU A 190 -6.52 -14.29 8.75
N LEU A 191 -5.95 -15.41 8.29
CA LEU A 191 -6.54 -16.37 7.35
C LEU A 191 -6.73 -17.71 8.06
#